data_AF-A0A5N6U7M6-F1
#
_entry.id   AF-A0A5N6U7M6-F1
#
_cell.length_a   1.000
_cell.length_b   1.000
_cell.length_c   1.000
_cell.angle_alpha   90.00
_cell.angle_beta   90.00
_cell.angle_gamma   90.00
#
_symmetry.space_group_name_H-M   'P 1'
#
loop_
_entity.id
_entity.type
_entity.pdbx_description
1 polymer ?
#
loop_
_entity_poly.entity_id
_entity_poly.type
_entity_poly.pdbx_seq_one_letter_code
_entity_poly.pdbx_strand_id
1 'polypeptide(L)' 'MKLLSFASLSLALTFATSVSAGEWTWDWCSKDVTCNNDGDCINKGDCFDLADGLHNNVHCGSGVWPHSCYAEYTI' A
#
# COMPACT_ATOMS: atom_id res chain seq x y z
N MET A 1 4.84 -53.19 -36.95
CA MET A 1 4.33 -51.81 -36.76
C MET A 1 3.59 -51.75 -35.43
N LYS A 2 4.08 -50.94 -34.48
CA LYS A 2 3.40 -50.30 -33.32
C LYS A 2 4.34 -50.23 -32.13
N LEU A 3 5.19 -49.20 -32.15
CA LEU A 3 5.82 -48.67 -30.94
C LEU A 3 4.72 -47.89 -30.20
N LEU A 4 4.18 -48.46 -29.13
CA LEU A 4 3.31 -47.72 -28.22
C LEU A 4 4.20 -46.86 -27.33
N SER A 5 4.37 -45.61 -27.76
CA SER A 5 5.00 -44.55 -26.99
C SER A 5 4.01 -44.14 -25.89
N PHE A 6 4.25 -44.61 -24.67
CA PHE A 6 3.53 -44.12 -23.49
C PHE A 6 4.18 -42.82 -23.05
N ALA A 7 3.67 -41.71 -23.58
CA ALA A 7 4.08 -40.37 -23.18
C ALA A 7 3.81 -40.18 -21.68
N SER A 8 4.87 -40.12 -20.88
CA SER A 8 4.82 -39.79 -19.47
C SER A 8 4.38 -38.33 -19.32
N LEU A 9 3.11 -38.13 -18.96
CA LEU A 9 2.54 -36.81 -18.68
C LEU A 9 3.01 -36.35 -17.30
N SER A 10 4.20 -35.77 -17.23
CA SER A 10 4.72 -35.17 -15.99
C SER A 10 3.94 -33.88 -15.71
N LEU A 11 2.95 -33.97 -14.81
CA LEU A 11 2.22 -32.81 -14.32
C LEU A 11 3.15 -32.02 -13.38
N ALA A 12 3.88 -31.05 -13.92
CA ALA A 12 4.66 -30.12 -13.10
C ALA A 12 3.69 -29.21 -12.35
N LEU A 13 3.56 -29.41 -11.04
CA LEU A 13 2.75 -28.57 -10.17
C LEU A 13 3.54 -27.30 -9.87
N THR A 14 3.22 -26.21 -10.56
CA THR A 14 3.81 -24.90 -10.31
C THR A 14 3.24 -24.34 -9.02
N PHE A 15 4.04 -24.29 -7.95
CA PHE A 15 3.66 -23.63 -6.71
C PHE A 15 3.66 -22.11 -6.95
N ALA A 16 2.48 -21.50 -7.06
CA ALA A 16 2.37 -20.05 -7.05
C ALA A 16 2.63 -19.56 -5.63
N THR A 17 3.83 -19.07 -5.36
CA THR A 17 4.12 -18.33 -4.13
C THR A 17 3.47 -16.95 -4.25
N SER A 18 2.27 -16.79 -3.70
CA SER A 18 1.67 -15.48 -3.55
C SER A 18 2.45 -14.70 -2.50
N VAL A 19 3.36 -13.82 -2.96
CA VAL A 19 3.83 -12.69 -2.16
C VAL A 19 2.60 -11.82 -1.91
N SER A 20 2.15 -11.77 -0.66
CA SER A 20 1.25 -10.71 -0.20
C SER A 20 2.07 -9.43 -0.22
N ALA A 21 1.91 -8.63 -1.27
CA ALA A 21 2.09 -7.19 -1.12
C ALA A 21 1.06 -6.78 -0.07
N GLY A 22 1.50 -6.18 1.04
CA GLY A 22 0.56 -5.77 2.09
C GLY A 22 -0.49 -4.81 1.50
N GLU A 23 -1.68 -4.80 2.10
CA GLU A 23 -2.77 -3.97 1.58
C GLU A 23 -2.49 -2.50 1.93
N TRP A 24 -2.47 -1.64 0.91
CA TRP A 24 -2.37 -0.21 1.14
C TRP A 24 -3.70 0.33 1.66
N THR A 25 -3.63 1.11 2.72
CA THR A 25 -4.76 1.81 3.33
C THR A 25 -4.37 3.25 3.66
N TRP A 26 -5.32 4.04 4.13
CA TRP A 26 -5.11 5.42 4.53
C TRP A 26 -6.01 5.80 5.71
N ASP A 27 -5.57 6.77 6.53
CA ASP A 27 -6.41 7.35 7.59
C ASP A 27 -6.11 8.85 7.78
N TRP A 28 -7.10 9.57 8.30
CA TRP A 28 -7.00 10.98 8.64
C TRP A 28 -6.14 11.17 9.89
N CYS A 29 -5.19 12.09 9.80
CA CYS A 29 -4.30 12.47 10.90
C CYS A 29 -4.31 13.99 11.04
N SER A 30 -3.77 14.52 12.13
CA SER A 30 -3.66 15.94 12.43
C SER A 30 -4.95 16.72 12.16
N LYS A 31 -6.05 16.23 12.75
CA LYS A 31 -7.41 16.74 12.50
C LYS A 31 -7.60 18.22 12.86
N ASP A 32 -6.72 18.77 13.68
CA ASP A 32 -6.70 20.19 14.08
C ASP A 32 -5.84 21.08 13.16
N VAL A 33 -5.24 20.51 12.11
CA VAL A 33 -4.35 21.21 11.18
C VAL A 33 -5.07 21.46 9.85
N THR A 34 -5.16 22.74 9.47
CA THR A 34 -5.54 23.14 8.12
C THR A 34 -4.28 23.22 7.27
N CYS A 35 -4.19 22.40 6.22
CA CYS A 35 -3.04 22.35 5.33
C CYS A 35 -3.33 23.02 3.98
N ASN A 36 -2.28 23.52 3.33
CA ASN A 36 -2.30 24.01 1.94
C ASN A 36 -1.36 23.20 1.04
N ASN A 37 -0.43 22.46 1.63
CA ASN A 37 0.50 21.55 0.96
C ASN A 37 0.93 20.44 1.92
N ASP A 38 1.51 19.35 1.40
CA ASP A 38 1.94 18.19 2.19
C ASP A 38 2.93 18.56 3.31
N GLY A 39 3.77 19.58 3.11
CA GLY A 39 4.72 20.08 4.10
C GLY A 39 4.10 20.57 5.40
N ASP A 40 2.83 21.02 5.36
CA ASP A 40 2.10 21.42 6.56
C ASP A 40 1.75 20.20 7.46
N CYS A 41 1.71 19.01 6.86
CA CYS A 41 1.34 17.73 7.50
C CYS A 41 2.57 16.87 7.85
N ILE A 42 3.65 16.93 7.07
CA ILE A 42 4.83 16.04 7.20
C ILE A 42 5.47 16.05 8.61
N ASN A 43 5.48 17.19 9.29
CA ASN A 43 6.08 17.33 10.62
C ASN A 43 5.11 17.02 11.76
N LYS A 44 3.93 16.47 11.46
CA LYS A 44 2.95 16.10 12.47
C LYS A 44 3.18 14.67 12.92
N GLY A 45 3.46 14.51 14.21
CA GLY A 45 3.87 13.22 14.77
C GLY A 45 2.87 12.10 14.49
N ASP A 46 1.58 12.38 14.60
CA ASP A 46 0.54 11.38 14.35
C ASP A 46 0.44 10.97 12.86
N CYS A 47 0.62 11.91 11.93
CA CYS A 47 0.71 11.58 10.51
C CYS A 47 1.98 10.79 10.18
N PHE A 48 3.10 11.16 10.79
CA PHE A 48 4.38 10.50 10.56
C PHE A 48 4.40 9.07 11.10
N ASP A 49 3.86 8.87 12.29
CA ASP A 49 3.72 7.56 12.93
C ASP A 49 2.78 6.67 12.12
N LEU A 50 1.67 7.23 11.62
CA LEU A 50 0.72 6.52 10.76
C LEU A 50 1.35 6.13 9.42
N ALA A 51 2.25 6.95 8.88
CA ALA A 51 2.97 6.73 7.63
C ALA A 51 4.17 5.75 7.75
N ASP A 52 4.31 4.99 8.83
CA ASP A 52 5.49 4.14 9.12
C ASP A 52 6.83 4.91 9.05
N GLY A 53 6.81 6.20 9.41
CA GLY A 53 7.98 7.07 9.34
C GLY A 53 8.37 7.52 7.93
N LEU A 54 7.46 7.38 6.96
CA LEU A 54 7.68 7.76 5.56
C LEU A 54 6.98 9.09 5.24
N HIS A 55 7.74 10.19 5.26
CA HIS A 55 7.21 11.53 4.93
C HIS A 55 6.50 11.60 3.57
N ASN A 56 6.90 10.77 2.60
CA ASN A 56 6.32 10.73 1.26
C ASN A 56 4.91 10.10 1.22
N ASN A 57 4.46 9.48 2.31
CA ASN A 57 3.10 8.96 2.43
C ASN A 57 2.20 9.90 3.25
N VAL A 58 2.67 11.10 3.61
CA VAL A 58 1.88 12.11 4.33
C VAL A 58 1.43 13.16 3.33
N HIS A 59 0.12 13.42 3.31
CA HIS A 59 -0.51 14.22 2.27
C HIS A 59 -1.46 15.27 2.83
N CYS A 60 -1.62 16.35 2.07
CA CYS A 60 -2.58 17.40 2.28
C CYS A 60 -3.71 17.34 1.25
N GLY A 61 -4.94 17.25 1.76
CA GLY A 61 -6.15 17.43 0.99
C GLY A 61 -6.66 16.15 0.34
N SER A 62 -7.96 15.88 0.53
CA SER A 62 -8.69 14.90 -0.29
C SER A 62 -9.88 15.55 -0.99
N GLY A 63 -10.55 14.78 -1.85
CA GLY A 63 -11.70 15.27 -2.61
C GLY A 63 -12.85 15.81 -1.74
N VAL A 64 -12.99 15.36 -0.50
CA VAL A 64 -14.05 15.82 0.43
C VAL A 64 -13.57 16.85 1.44
N TRP A 65 -12.28 16.86 1.77
CA TRP A 65 -11.68 17.73 2.77
C TRP A 65 -10.34 18.26 2.24
N PRO A 66 -10.35 19.33 1.41
CA PRO A 66 -9.19 19.77 0.63
C PRO A 66 -8.04 20.34 1.47
N HIS A 67 -8.27 20.63 2.74
CA HIS A 67 -7.30 21.22 3.65
C HIS A 67 -7.04 20.35 4.89
N SER A 68 -7.16 19.03 4.75
CA SER A 68 -6.97 18.08 5.86
C SER A 68 -5.81 17.13 5.60
N CYS A 69 -5.10 16.77 6.66
CA CYS A 69 -3.95 15.86 6.59
C CYS A 69 -4.39 14.40 6.64
N TYR A 70 -3.76 13.54 5.84
CA TYR A 70 -3.91 12.09 5.93
C TYR A 70 -2.57 11.41 5.66
N ALA A 71 -2.48 10.12 6.02
CA ALA A 71 -1.32 9.30 5.68
C ALA A 71 -1.73 7.96 5.07
N GLU A 72 -0.89 7.45 4.17
CA GLU A 72 -1.01 6.13 3.56
C GLU A 72 -0.02 5.14 4.19
N TYR A 73 -0.47 3.91 4.44
CA TYR A 73 0.33 2.89 5.08
C TYR A 73 -0.09 1.48 4.67
N THR A 74 0.72 0.50 5.01
CA THR A 74 0.46 -0.90 4.69
C THR A 74 -0.03 -1.64 5.93
N ILE A 75 -1.09 -2.45 5.82
CA ILE A 75 -1.60 -3.31 6.91
C ILE A 75 -1.13 -4.76 6.82
#